data_AF-A0A553DR56-F1
#
_entry.id   AF-A0A553DR56-F1
#
_cell.length_a   1.000
_cell.length_b   1.000
_cell.length_c   1.000
_cell.angle_alpha   90.00
_cell.angle_beta   90.00
_cell.angle_gamma   90.00
#
_symmetry.space_group_name_H-M   'P 1'
#
loop_
_entity.id
_entity.type
_entity.pdbx_description
1 polymer ?
#
loop_
_entity_poly.entity_id
_entity_poly.type
_entity_poly.pdbx_seq_one_letter_code
_entity_poly.pdbx_strand_id
1 'polypeptide(L)'
;MKKITTLICTSFLMISPMVNSQVGIGTTTPDASSILDIQSNDKGVLLPRLTTVERDAIGTPANGLIVYNTTTSNFNYYNAGWKYFIIDITLPANGGTGIANDNASTLTLSGGFPTTIATTASTVVILPTTGTLYGTATGSITSTQLTHSVTDETGTGSIVFSESPAFTGVPSGPTAVFGTNTTQLATTAFVLANLNGHSSVNAASSISTSSPTDVVADGMTLTPGAGVYTVTFNSQYAITSGNITAPGAANLTTIYNTLMGKTATNTSHATTFGSGETLAPGVYTMAGASSATGSLTLDGGGDPNAVFIFRFGAAFAVAASTTIVLVNGATASNVFWVAEGAISIGASSIIKGMLISHNGAVSMGASCNVQGRMFSNSGAISIDGSTLTIPASSPYINLGTLTGFAQFTSNGGVTNVGASTITGDIGTNAGAITGFAGIATVNGTIYSPGVNNNALATFSIYQNGVLIANSSRTRELNVNTVDVSLQAIATVAAGQAIDVRWKVDLGTITMTNKILTLISVQ
;
A
#
# COMPACT_ATOMS: atom_id res chain seq x y z
N MET A 1 -47.17 66.32 -141.52
CA MET A 1 -45.73 66.06 -141.74
C MET A 1 -44.93 66.68 -140.60
N LYS A 2 -44.05 65.89 -139.94
CA LYS A 2 -42.79 66.24 -139.21
C LYS A 2 -42.88 67.21 -138.00
N LYS A 3 -42.83 66.73 -136.74
CA LYS A 3 -41.67 66.41 -135.86
C LYS A 3 -40.86 67.64 -135.39
N ILE A 4 -40.60 67.75 -134.08
CA ILE A 4 -39.24 67.69 -133.48
C ILE A 4 -39.27 67.89 -131.94
N THR A 5 -38.75 66.86 -131.29
CA THR A 5 -38.17 66.73 -129.95
C THR A 5 -37.06 67.76 -129.69
N THR A 6 -37.03 68.45 -128.54
CA THR A 6 -35.82 68.87 -127.75
C THR A 6 -36.24 69.95 -126.75
N LEU A 7 -36.38 69.62 -125.45
CA LEU A 7 -35.73 70.31 -124.32
C LEU A 7 -36.04 69.59 -122.98
N ILE A 8 -35.64 68.32 -122.90
CA ILE A 8 -35.33 67.65 -121.62
C ILE A 8 -33.85 67.95 -121.38
N CYS A 9 -33.52 69.16 -120.90
CA CYS A 9 -32.13 69.50 -120.55
C CYS A 9 -31.95 70.72 -119.63
N THR A 10 -33.02 71.30 -119.08
CA THR A 10 -32.92 72.37 -118.10
C THR A 10 -33.38 71.88 -116.73
N SER A 11 -32.39 71.36 -115.98
CA SER A 11 -32.18 71.59 -114.54
C SER A 11 -33.33 71.20 -113.60
N PHE A 12 -33.41 70.05 -112.91
CA PHE A 12 -32.40 69.15 -112.32
C PHE A 12 -31.25 69.81 -111.55
N LEU A 13 -31.43 71.04 -111.06
CA LEU A 13 -30.38 71.77 -110.36
C LEU A 13 -30.86 72.45 -109.08
N MET A 14 -31.57 71.74 -108.18
CA MET A 14 -31.84 72.23 -106.81
C MET A 14 -32.09 71.07 -105.81
N ILE A 15 -31.30 69.99 -105.85
CA ILE A 15 -31.21 69.06 -104.72
C ILE A 15 -29.73 68.94 -104.37
N SER A 16 -29.28 69.82 -103.48
CA SER A 16 -28.00 69.67 -102.79
C SER A 16 -28.19 68.59 -101.73
N PRO A 17 -27.57 67.39 -101.82
CA PRO A 17 -27.46 66.56 -100.64
C PRO A 17 -26.55 67.29 -99.64
N MET A 18 -27.04 67.49 -98.42
CA MET A 18 -26.22 67.98 -97.31
C MET A 18 -25.11 66.96 -97.08
N VAL A 19 -23.89 67.25 -97.53
CA VAL A 19 -22.71 66.46 -97.19
C VAL A 19 -22.26 66.94 -95.82
N ASN A 20 -22.48 66.14 -94.77
CA ASN A 20 -21.89 66.42 -93.47
C ASN A 20 -20.37 66.24 -93.61
N SER A 21 -19.60 67.32 -93.48
CA SER A 21 -18.14 67.22 -93.47
C SER A 21 -17.69 66.64 -92.12
N GLN A 22 -17.34 65.35 -92.08
CA GLN A 22 -16.51 64.80 -91.00
C GLN A 22 -15.10 65.37 -91.13
N VAL A 23 -14.43 65.62 -90.00
CA VAL A 23 -13.05 66.09 -90.01
C VAL A 23 -12.14 64.87 -89.95
N GLY A 24 -11.51 64.53 -91.07
CA GLY A 24 -10.39 63.60 -91.12
C GLY A 24 -9.07 64.35 -91.01
N ILE A 25 -8.21 63.96 -90.06
CA ILE A 25 -6.83 64.43 -89.99
C ILE A 25 -5.91 63.23 -90.22
N GLY A 26 -5.20 63.23 -91.35
CA GLY A 26 -4.35 62.10 -91.74
C GLY A 26 -5.09 60.91 -92.38
N THR A 27 -6.41 61.01 -92.56
CA THR A 27 -7.24 60.03 -93.30
C THR A 27 -8.18 60.74 -94.28
N THR A 28 -8.40 60.16 -95.45
CA THR A 28 -9.40 60.62 -96.44
C THR A 28 -10.73 59.88 -96.33
N THR A 29 -10.80 58.88 -95.47
CA THR A 29 -12.00 58.08 -95.18
C THR A 29 -12.19 58.03 -93.67
N PRO A 30 -12.62 59.14 -93.02
CA PRO A 30 -12.97 59.12 -91.61
C PRO A 30 -13.99 58.01 -91.32
N ASP A 31 -13.87 57.36 -90.16
CA ASP A 31 -14.86 56.36 -89.77
C ASP A 31 -16.25 56.97 -89.69
N ALA A 32 -17.26 56.27 -90.24
CA ALA A 32 -18.63 56.74 -90.34
C ALA A 32 -19.28 57.06 -88.98
N SER A 33 -18.75 56.51 -87.88
CA SER A 33 -19.22 56.76 -86.51
C SER A 33 -18.58 58.00 -85.85
N SER A 34 -17.59 58.63 -86.48
CA SER A 34 -16.80 59.71 -85.88
C SER A 34 -17.11 61.08 -86.48
N ILE A 35 -17.15 62.13 -85.66
CA ILE A 35 -17.19 63.53 -86.17
C ILE A 35 -15.75 64.02 -86.47
N LEU A 36 -14.76 63.49 -85.75
CA LEU A 36 -13.33 63.74 -85.91
C LEU A 36 -12.60 62.40 -85.86
N ASP A 37 -11.87 62.07 -86.93
CA ASP A 37 -11.00 60.90 -87.03
C ASP A 37 -9.56 61.35 -87.26
N ILE A 38 -8.64 60.89 -86.43
CA ILE A 38 -7.23 61.27 -86.49
C ILE A 38 -6.39 60.01 -86.62
N GLN A 39 -5.77 59.83 -87.79
CA GLN A 39 -4.88 58.71 -88.07
C GLN A 39 -3.45 59.20 -88.27
N SER A 40 -2.51 58.67 -87.50
CA SER A 40 -1.08 58.90 -87.65
C SER A 40 -0.30 57.71 -87.10
N ASN A 41 0.84 57.39 -87.71
CA ASN A 41 1.72 56.29 -87.27
C ASN A 41 2.87 56.78 -86.37
N ASP A 42 3.07 58.11 -86.26
CA ASP A 42 4.22 58.69 -85.56
C ASP A 42 3.92 60.02 -84.83
N LYS A 43 2.67 60.52 -84.88
CA LYS A 43 2.20 61.72 -84.16
C LYS A 43 1.00 61.38 -83.27
N GLY A 44 0.82 62.17 -82.21
CA GLY A 44 -0.34 62.08 -81.31
C GLY A 44 -1.12 63.39 -81.25
N VAL A 45 -2.22 63.39 -80.49
CA VAL A 45 -3.03 64.59 -80.25
C VAL A 45 -2.53 65.31 -79.01
N LEU A 46 -2.13 66.58 -79.15
CA LEU A 46 -1.79 67.42 -78.01
C LEU A 46 -3.04 68.15 -77.50
N LEU A 47 -3.59 67.67 -76.38
CA LEU A 47 -4.72 68.32 -75.71
C LEU A 47 -4.27 69.56 -74.94
N PRO A 48 -5.19 70.50 -74.59
CA PRO A 48 -4.86 71.66 -73.77
C PRO A 48 -4.10 71.26 -72.51
N ARG A 49 -2.95 71.91 -72.29
CA ARG A 49 -2.06 71.64 -71.16
C ARG A 49 -2.20 72.76 -70.15
N LEU A 50 -2.74 72.44 -68.99
CA LEU A 50 -3.08 73.42 -67.95
C LEU A 50 -2.47 73.00 -66.63
N THR A 51 -2.10 73.94 -65.78
CA THR A 51 -1.86 73.66 -64.35
C THR A 51 -3.19 73.32 -63.66
N THR A 52 -3.13 72.77 -62.44
CA THR A 52 -4.33 72.48 -61.65
C THR A 52 -5.19 73.74 -61.44
N VAL A 53 -4.55 74.88 -61.17
CA VAL A 53 -5.23 76.16 -60.97
C VAL A 53 -5.92 76.63 -62.25
N GLU A 54 -5.25 76.55 -63.40
CA GLU A 54 -5.83 76.95 -64.68
C GLU A 54 -6.97 76.02 -65.14
N ARG A 55 -6.85 74.71 -64.88
CA ARG A 55 -7.92 73.73 -65.11
C ARG A 55 -9.16 74.04 -64.26
N ASP A 56 -8.96 74.31 -62.96
CA ASP A 56 -10.05 74.58 -62.03
C ASP A 56 -10.71 75.95 -62.27
N ALA A 57 -9.99 76.86 -62.93
CA ALA A 57 -10.51 78.16 -63.37
C ALA A 57 -11.37 78.08 -64.65
N ILE A 58 -11.50 76.92 -65.31
CA ILE A 58 -12.40 76.77 -66.46
C ILE A 58 -13.85 76.93 -65.98
N GLY A 59 -14.50 78.02 -66.40
CA GLY A 59 -15.91 78.27 -66.11
C GLY A 59 -16.82 77.27 -66.84
N THR A 60 -17.71 76.62 -66.08
CA THR A 60 -18.70 75.64 -66.58
C THR A 60 -18.14 74.62 -67.59
N PRO A 61 -17.18 73.75 -67.19
CA PRO A 61 -16.62 72.76 -68.10
C PRO A 61 -17.69 71.78 -68.59
N ALA A 62 -17.67 71.43 -69.87
CA ALA A 62 -18.58 70.42 -70.42
C ALA A 62 -18.19 69.00 -69.94
N ASN A 63 -19.18 68.14 -69.74
CA ASN A 63 -18.92 66.72 -69.49
C ASN A 63 -18.17 66.10 -70.68
N GLY A 64 -17.10 65.37 -70.40
CA GLY A 64 -16.20 64.80 -71.39
C GLY A 64 -15.07 65.74 -71.84
N LEU A 65 -14.95 66.97 -71.31
CA LEU A 65 -13.79 67.84 -71.60
C LEU A 65 -12.51 67.20 -71.07
N ILE A 66 -11.51 66.99 -71.95
CA ILE A 66 -10.23 66.37 -71.60
C ILE A 66 -9.11 67.40 -71.68
N VAL A 67 -8.27 67.44 -70.64
CA VAL A 67 -7.05 68.26 -70.56
C VAL A 67 -5.90 67.44 -70.03
N TYR A 68 -4.67 67.85 -70.33
CA TYR A 68 -3.48 67.33 -69.64
C TYR A 68 -3.10 68.29 -68.51
N ASN A 69 -3.19 67.83 -67.26
CA ASN A 69 -2.79 68.63 -66.11
C ASN A 69 -1.27 68.53 -65.89
N THR A 70 -0.58 69.63 -66.13
CA THR A 70 0.89 69.71 -66.05
C THR A 70 1.40 69.74 -64.61
N THR A 71 0.57 70.11 -63.63
CA THR A 71 0.95 70.06 -62.20
C THR A 71 0.96 68.63 -61.69
N THR A 72 -0.02 67.81 -62.09
CA THR A 72 -0.14 66.42 -61.65
C THR A 72 0.44 65.42 -62.65
N SER A 73 0.93 65.88 -63.81
CA SER A 73 1.41 65.06 -64.92
C SER A 73 0.41 64.00 -65.42
N ASN A 74 -0.89 64.28 -65.33
CA ASN A 74 -1.96 63.31 -65.61
C ASN A 74 -3.03 63.91 -66.52
N PHE A 75 -3.66 63.05 -67.34
CA PHE A 75 -4.87 63.45 -68.06
C PHE A 75 -6.06 63.57 -67.10
N ASN A 76 -6.80 64.67 -67.22
CA ASN A 76 -8.07 64.86 -66.53
C ASN A 76 -9.20 64.95 -67.53
N TYR A 77 -10.36 64.40 -67.14
CA TYR A 77 -11.62 64.67 -67.82
C TYR A 77 -12.64 65.24 -66.83
N TYR A 78 -13.56 66.06 -67.33
CA TYR A 78 -14.64 66.59 -66.52
C TYR A 78 -15.89 65.71 -66.63
N ASN A 79 -16.45 65.29 -65.49
CA ASN A 79 -17.76 64.67 -65.40
C ASN A 79 -18.36 64.98 -64.03
N ALA A 80 -19.15 66.06 -63.97
CA ALA A 80 -19.62 66.65 -62.71
C ALA A 80 -18.49 66.85 -61.67
N GLY A 81 -17.31 67.24 -62.15
CA GLY A 81 -16.06 67.35 -61.38
C GLY A 81 -14.85 66.83 -62.18
N TRP A 82 -13.66 67.35 -61.88
CA TRP A 82 -12.42 66.90 -62.51
C TRP A 82 -12.00 65.52 -61.98
N LYS A 83 -11.81 64.55 -62.88
CA LYS A 83 -11.39 63.18 -62.58
C LYS A 83 -10.11 62.83 -63.35
N TYR A 84 -9.32 61.90 -62.84
CA TYR A 84 -8.18 61.33 -63.56
C TYR A 84 -8.67 60.31 -64.61
N PHE A 85 -8.06 60.33 -65.79
CA PHE A 85 -8.42 59.41 -66.89
C PHE A 85 -7.88 57.98 -66.64
N ILE A 86 -6.67 57.86 -66.07
CA ILE A 86 -6.04 56.62 -65.59
C ILE A 86 -5.24 56.97 -64.32
N ILE A 87 -5.24 56.10 -63.31
CA ILE A 87 -4.32 56.20 -62.16
C ILE A 87 -3.16 55.24 -62.45
N ASP A 88 -2.00 55.76 -62.85
CA ASP A 88 -0.77 54.98 -62.80
C ASP A 88 -0.39 54.78 -61.32
N ILE A 89 -0.92 53.74 -60.68
CA ILE A 89 -0.33 53.30 -59.41
C ILE A 89 0.95 52.57 -59.77
N THR A 90 2.08 53.26 -59.63
CA THR A 90 3.38 52.60 -59.57
C THR A 90 3.40 51.75 -58.30
N LEU A 91 3.10 50.45 -58.42
CA LEU A 91 3.17 49.49 -57.30
C LEU A 91 4.60 48.92 -57.22
N PRO A 92 5.15 48.71 -56.02
CA PRO A 92 6.46 48.10 -55.85
C PRO A 92 6.46 46.68 -56.46
N ALA A 93 7.57 46.34 -57.10
CA ALA A 93 7.69 45.25 -58.07
C ALA A 93 7.36 43.82 -57.59
N ASN A 94 6.92 43.59 -56.34
CA ASN A 94 6.55 42.26 -55.84
C ASN A 94 5.63 42.34 -54.61
N GLY A 95 4.30 42.35 -54.79
CA GLY A 95 3.39 41.99 -53.69
C GLY A 95 1.94 42.48 -53.78
N GLY A 96 1.05 41.59 -54.24
CA GLY A 96 -0.36 41.57 -53.87
C GLY A 96 -1.31 42.49 -54.64
N THR A 97 -2.38 41.92 -55.21
CA THR A 97 -3.53 42.66 -55.74
C THR A 97 -4.57 42.88 -54.64
N GLY A 98 -5.07 44.10 -54.51
CA GLY A 98 -6.21 44.40 -53.65
C GLY A 98 -6.90 45.67 -54.13
N ILE A 99 -8.02 45.50 -54.86
CA ILE A 99 -8.94 46.59 -55.18
C ILE A 99 -9.99 46.59 -54.08
N ALA A 100 -10.07 47.67 -53.29
CA ALA A 100 -11.24 47.96 -52.49
C ALA A 100 -12.23 48.72 -53.38
N ASN A 101 -13.23 48.02 -53.92
CA ASN A 101 -14.44 48.64 -54.43
C ASN A 101 -15.58 48.24 -53.48
N ASP A 102 -16.51 49.16 -53.21
CA ASP A 102 -17.53 49.11 -52.14
C ASP A 102 -18.57 47.97 -52.25
N ASN A 103 -18.17 46.74 -52.58
CA ASN A 103 -19.05 45.58 -52.62
C ASN A 103 -18.31 44.33 -52.10
N ALA A 104 -18.59 43.96 -50.84
CA ALA A 104 -18.18 42.71 -50.20
C ALA A 104 -16.75 42.21 -50.51
N SER A 105 -15.73 43.02 -50.23
CA SER A 105 -14.33 42.63 -50.46
C SER A 105 -13.80 41.73 -49.34
N THR A 106 -13.31 40.53 -49.68
CA THR A 106 -12.45 39.73 -48.81
C THR A 106 -11.00 40.21 -48.93
N LEU A 107 -10.40 40.62 -47.81
CA LEU A 107 -8.96 40.88 -47.72
C LEU A 107 -8.21 39.54 -47.58
N THR A 108 -7.71 39.00 -48.69
CA THR A 108 -6.91 37.77 -48.67
C THR A 108 -5.44 38.11 -48.42
N LEU A 109 -4.96 37.86 -47.21
CA LEU A 109 -3.55 37.98 -46.86
C LEU A 109 -2.87 36.61 -47.00
N SER A 110 -2.23 36.34 -48.13
CA SER A 110 -1.45 35.11 -48.33
C SER A 110 0.04 35.43 -48.38
N GLY A 111 0.76 35.09 -47.31
CA GLY A 111 2.22 35.19 -47.25
C GLY A 111 2.77 34.46 -46.02
N GLY A 112 3.93 33.82 -46.15
CA GLY A 112 4.56 33.01 -45.09
C GLY A 112 5.24 33.81 -43.96
N PHE A 113 4.95 35.12 -43.84
CA PHE A 113 5.50 36.00 -42.81
C PHE A 113 4.39 36.69 -42.02
N PRO A 114 4.61 37.03 -40.73
CA PRO A 114 3.63 37.71 -39.90
C PRO A 114 3.21 39.05 -40.54
N THR A 115 1.92 39.21 -40.82
CA THR A 115 1.34 40.48 -41.27
C THR A 115 0.70 41.17 -40.08
N THR A 116 1.13 42.39 -39.75
CA THR A 116 0.53 43.17 -38.65
C THR A 116 -0.55 44.09 -39.23
N ILE A 117 -1.81 43.88 -38.85
CA ILE A 117 -2.89 44.83 -39.16
C ILE A 117 -2.92 45.86 -38.03
N ALA A 118 -2.37 47.05 -38.29
CA ALA A 118 -2.44 48.16 -37.35
C ALA A 118 -3.78 48.89 -37.53
N THR A 119 -4.72 48.72 -36.59
CA THR A 119 -5.92 49.57 -36.54
C THR A 119 -5.58 50.82 -35.74
N THR A 120 -5.82 51.99 -36.33
CA THR A 120 -5.70 53.27 -35.63
C THR A 120 -7.09 53.66 -35.14
N ALA A 121 -7.28 53.67 -33.82
CA ALA A 121 -8.53 53.85 -33.06
C ALA A 121 -9.40 52.59 -32.86
N SER A 122 -10.38 52.72 -31.95
CA SER A 122 -11.24 51.67 -31.34
C SER A 122 -12.22 51.01 -32.32
N THR A 123 -11.73 50.56 -33.48
CA THR A 123 -12.48 49.76 -34.43
C THR A 123 -12.20 48.28 -34.18
N VAL A 124 -13.27 47.54 -33.86
CA VAL A 124 -13.26 46.10 -33.70
C VAL A 124 -12.98 45.46 -35.06
N VAL A 125 -11.94 44.62 -35.12
CA VAL A 125 -11.76 43.69 -36.24
C VAL A 125 -12.80 42.58 -36.06
N ILE A 126 -13.89 42.63 -36.83
CA ILE A 126 -14.89 41.55 -36.84
C ILE A 126 -14.35 40.44 -37.74
N LEU A 127 -13.95 39.32 -37.13
CA LEU A 127 -13.54 38.12 -37.84
C LEU A 127 -14.80 37.39 -38.38
N PRO A 128 -14.70 36.65 -39.50
CA PRO A 128 -15.84 35.91 -40.06
C PRO A 128 -16.38 34.87 -39.06
N THR A 129 -17.68 34.60 -39.12
CA THR A 129 -18.41 33.64 -38.26
C THR A 129 -17.93 32.18 -38.39
N THR A 130 -17.00 31.91 -39.30
CA THR A 130 -16.27 30.65 -39.43
C THR A 130 -14.82 30.93 -39.84
N GLY A 131 -13.86 30.37 -39.11
CA GLY A 131 -12.42 30.49 -39.39
C GLY A 131 -11.56 30.07 -38.20
N THR A 132 -10.37 29.54 -38.45
CA THR A 132 -9.41 29.10 -37.41
C THR A 132 -8.46 30.23 -37.04
N LEU A 133 -8.38 30.59 -35.76
CA LEU A 133 -7.41 31.57 -35.24
C LEU A 133 -6.16 30.84 -34.74
N TYR A 134 -5.02 30.98 -35.44
CA TYR A 134 -3.74 30.45 -34.97
C TYR A 134 -3.06 31.45 -34.03
N GLY A 135 -3.11 31.21 -32.72
CA GLY A 135 -2.20 31.83 -31.77
C GLY A 135 -0.84 31.13 -31.82
N THR A 136 0.15 31.70 -32.52
CA THR A 136 1.47 31.05 -32.71
C THR A 136 2.48 31.32 -31.59
N ALA A 137 2.13 32.13 -30.58
CA ALA A 137 2.99 32.43 -29.44
C ALA A 137 2.39 31.88 -28.13
N THR A 138 3.23 31.27 -27.30
CA THR A 138 2.90 30.83 -25.95
C THR A 138 2.36 32.01 -25.14
N GLY A 139 1.15 31.92 -24.59
CA GLY A 139 0.50 32.99 -23.83
C GLY A 139 -0.23 34.05 -24.65
N SER A 140 -0.31 33.92 -25.99
CA SER A 140 -1.05 34.87 -26.85
C SER A 140 -2.58 34.81 -26.66
N ILE A 141 -3.09 33.72 -26.09
CA ILE A 141 -4.50 33.58 -25.70
C ILE A 141 -4.54 33.32 -24.19
N THR A 142 -5.09 34.28 -23.45
CA THR A 142 -5.30 34.19 -22.00
C THR A 142 -6.62 33.49 -21.68
N SER A 143 -6.74 32.90 -20.47
CA SER A 143 -7.99 32.28 -20.00
C SER A 143 -9.17 33.27 -19.99
N THR A 144 -8.90 34.57 -19.81
CA THR A 144 -9.90 35.66 -19.87
C THR A 144 -10.40 35.94 -21.28
N GLN A 145 -9.57 35.69 -22.30
CA GLN A 145 -9.97 35.82 -23.71
C GLN A 145 -10.81 34.61 -24.15
N LEU A 146 -10.48 33.40 -23.69
CA LEU A 146 -11.24 32.16 -23.95
C LEU A 146 -12.65 32.16 -23.36
N THR A 147 -12.87 32.87 -22.26
CA THR A 147 -14.16 32.89 -21.53
C THR A 147 -15.30 33.59 -22.29
N HIS A 148 -15.00 34.37 -23.34
CA HIS A 148 -16.00 35.14 -24.09
C HIS A 148 -16.04 34.84 -25.60
N SER A 149 -15.13 34.01 -26.13
CA SER A 149 -14.89 33.92 -27.57
C SER A 149 -14.92 32.50 -28.16
N VAL A 150 -15.15 31.47 -27.35
CA VAL A 150 -15.25 30.08 -27.84
C VAL A 150 -16.50 29.42 -27.23
N THR A 151 -17.63 29.52 -27.93
CA THR A 151 -18.63 28.46 -27.85
C THR A 151 -18.07 27.27 -28.61
N ASP A 152 -18.17 26.07 -28.04
CA ASP A 152 -17.86 24.82 -28.73
C ASP A 152 -18.71 24.66 -30.00
N GLU A 153 -18.38 23.67 -30.83
CA GLU A 153 -19.13 23.35 -32.06
C GLU A 153 -20.59 22.90 -31.78
N THR A 154 -20.99 22.79 -30.51
CA THR A 154 -22.36 22.44 -30.08
C THR A 154 -23.11 23.56 -29.33
N GLY A 155 -22.48 24.70 -29.02
CA GLY A 155 -23.10 25.86 -28.36
C GLY A 155 -23.31 25.74 -26.84
N THR A 156 -22.64 24.83 -26.15
CA THR A 156 -22.75 24.55 -24.71
C THR A 156 -21.66 25.19 -23.83
N GLY A 157 -20.59 25.73 -24.42
CA GLY A 157 -19.63 26.59 -23.71
C GLY A 157 -18.58 25.87 -22.86
N SER A 158 -18.18 24.64 -23.20
CA SER A 158 -17.02 23.97 -22.60
C SER A 158 -15.92 23.68 -23.63
N ILE A 159 -14.68 24.02 -23.31
CA ILE A 159 -13.50 23.72 -24.13
C ILE A 159 -13.34 22.20 -24.20
N VAL A 160 -13.56 21.61 -25.38
CA VAL A 160 -13.28 20.20 -25.64
C VAL A 160 -11.87 20.10 -26.21
N PHE A 161 -10.94 19.54 -25.43
CA PHE A 161 -9.64 19.14 -25.97
C PHE A 161 -9.81 17.90 -26.85
N SER A 162 -9.12 17.83 -27.99
CA SER A 162 -9.16 16.69 -28.91
C SER A 162 -8.65 15.39 -28.27
N GLU A 163 -7.88 15.51 -27.19
CA GLU A 163 -7.39 14.42 -26.36
C GLU A 163 -7.67 14.75 -24.90
N SER A 164 -7.97 13.73 -24.08
CA SER A 164 -8.10 13.92 -22.64
C SER A 164 -6.78 14.45 -22.06
N PRO A 165 -6.78 15.52 -21.24
CA PRO A 165 -5.55 16.08 -20.71
C PRO A 165 -4.85 15.08 -19.79
N ALA A 166 -3.52 14.94 -19.93
CA ALA A 166 -2.70 14.23 -18.95
C ALA A 166 -2.55 15.10 -17.70
N PHE A 167 -3.09 14.66 -16.56
CA PHE A 167 -2.86 15.32 -15.27
C PHE A 167 -1.44 15.01 -14.77
N THR A 168 -0.67 16.04 -14.41
CA THR A 168 0.65 15.90 -13.75
C THR A 168 0.63 16.62 -12.39
N GLY A 169 1.46 16.18 -11.44
CA GLY A 169 1.47 16.75 -10.07
C GLY A 169 0.33 16.25 -9.17
N VAL A 170 -0.20 17.15 -8.31
CA VAL A 170 -1.32 16.88 -7.37
C VAL A 170 -2.54 17.71 -7.78
N PRO A 171 -3.35 17.27 -8.74
CA PRO A 171 -4.52 18.01 -9.20
C PRO A 171 -5.55 18.18 -8.07
N SER A 172 -6.09 19.40 -7.90
CA SER A 172 -7.16 19.71 -6.95
C SER A 172 -8.54 19.54 -7.60
N GLY A 173 -9.49 18.90 -6.92
CA GLY A 173 -10.86 18.77 -7.39
C GLY A 173 -11.86 18.67 -6.24
N PRO A 174 -13.16 18.93 -6.49
CA PRO A 174 -14.20 18.75 -5.50
C PRO A 174 -14.26 17.28 -5.05
N THR A 175 -14.16 17.04 -3.74
CA THR A 175 -14.29 15.68 -3.18
C THR A 175 -15.77 15.34 -3.04
N ALA A 176 -16.22 14.31 -3.76
CA ALA A 176 -17.58 13.84 -3.68
C ALA A 176 -17.92 13.24 -2.30
N VAL A 177 -19.22 13.17 -1.99
CA VAL A 177 -19.71 12.48 -0.79
C VAL A 177 -19.65 10.96 -0.96
N PHE A 178 -19.45 10.23 0.14
CA PHE A 178 -19.39 8.77 0.16
C PHE A 178 -20.58 8.12 -0.58
N GLY A 179 -20.31 7.09 -1.39
CA GLY A 179 -21.34 6.39 -2.17
C GLY A 179 -21.75 7.05 -3.50
N THR A 180 -21.13 8.16 -3.91
CA THR A 180 -21.36 8.78 -5.23
C THR A 180 -20.97 7.84 -6.38
N ASN A 181 -21.86 7.62 -7.35
CA ASN A 181 -21.65 6.74 -8.52
C ASN A 181 -21.83 7.48 -9.86
N THR A 182 -21.17 8.62 -10.02
CA THR A 182 -21.25 9.47 -11.22
C THR A 182 -20.00 9.33 -12.09
N THR A 183 -19.97 10.05 -13.21
CA THR A 183 -18.80 10.15 -14.11
C THR A 183 -17.73 11.14 -13.62
N GLN A 184 -17.83 11.63 -12.38
CA GLN A 184 -16.87 12.57 -11.80
C GLN A 184 -15.51 11.90 -11.55
N LEU A 185 -14.41 12.65 -11.77
CA LEU A 185 -13.08 12.21 -11.38
C LEU A 185 -12.99 12.02 -9.85
N ALA A 186 -12.53 10.85 -9.42
CA ALA A 186 -12.35 10.51 -8.01
C ALA A 186 -11.10 11.20 -7.44
N THR A 187 -11.26 12.04 -6.42
CA THR A 187 -10.12 12.58 -5.65
C THR A 187 -9.51 11.48 -4.79
N THR A 188 -8.25 11.63 -4.38
CA THR A 188 -7.61 10.71 -3.42
C THR A 188 -8.41 10.62 -2.12
N ALA A 189 -8.91 11.76 -1.62
CA ALA A 189 -9.78 11.81 -0.44
C ALA A 189 -11.09 11.02 -0.63
N PHE A 190 -11.72 11.09 -1.81
CA PHE A 190 -12.90 10.29 -2.12
C PHE A 190 -12.56 8.79 -2.15
N VAL A 191 -11.46 8.40 -2.81
CA VAL A 191 -11.02 6.99 -2.85
C VAL A 191 -10.72 6.47 -1.44
N LEU A 192 -9.99 7.23 -0.63
CA LEU A 192 -9.69 6.91 0.77
C LEU A 192 -10.97 6.79 1.60
N ALA A 193 -11.93 7.72 1.45
CA ALA A 193 -13.21 7.67 2.14
C ALA A 193 -14.05 6.44 1.76
N ASN A 194 -14.00 5.99 0.50
CA ASN A 194 -14.68 4.77 0.05
C ASN A 194 -13.88 3.48 0.38
N LEU A 195 -12.56 3.59 0.60
CA LEU A 195 -11.70 2.46 1.01
C LEU A 195 -11.75 2.19 2.52
N ASN A 196 -12.14 3.18 3.34
CA ASN A 196 -12.13 3.12 4.82
C ASN A 196 -12.94 1.97 5.47
N GLY A 197 -13.71 1.22 4.70
CA GLY A 197 -14.43 0.03 5.18
C GLY A 197 -13.64 -1.28 5.14
N HIS A 198 -12.52 -1.36 4.40
CA HIS A 198 -11.87 -2.64 4.10
C HIS A 198 -10.35 -2.50 4.02
N SER A 199 -9.60 -3.30 4.78
CA SER A 199 -8.13 -3.40 4.69
C SER A 199 -7.73 -4.87 4.63
N SER A 200 -6.86 -5.25 3.70
CA SER A 200 -6.44 -6.66 3.55
C SER A 200 -4.97 -6.76 3.15
N VAL A 201 -4.29 -7.79 3.67
CA VAL A 201 -2.96 -8.22 3.25
C VAL A 201 -2.98 -9.71 2.93
N ASN A 202 -2.25 -10.11 1.90
CA ASN A 202 -2.08 -11.51 1.53
C ASN A 202 -0.61 -11.85 1.23
N ALA A 203 -0.25 -13.12 1.46
CA ALA A 203 1.08 -13.62 1.16
C ALA A 203 1.07 -15.12 0.86
N ALA A 204 1.54 -15.49 -0.34
CA ALA A 204 1.65 -16.88 -0.77
C ALA A 204 2.91 -17.59 -0.26
N SER A 205 3.94 -16.85 0.15
CA SER A 205 5.18 -17.42 0.67
C SER A 205 4.95 -18.26 1.92
N SER A 206 5.67 -19.38 2.01
CA SER A 206 5.65 -20.22 3.20
C SER A 206 6.50 -19.62 4.32
N ILE A 207 5.97 -19.64 5.53
CA ILE A 207 6.70 -19.33 6.78
C ILE A 207 6.60 -20.54 7.70
N SER A 208 7.55 -20.73 8.62
CA SER A 208 7.55 -21.85 9.57
C SER A 208 8.05 -21.45 10.96
N THR A 209 7.56 -22.10 12.01
CA THR A 209 8.04 -21.93 13.39
C THR A 209 7.95 -23.23 14.18
N SER A 210 8.85 -23.39 15.15
CA SER A 210 8.83 -24.44 16.19
C SER A 210 8.65 -23.84 17.60
N SER A 211 8.23 -22.57 17.68
CA SER A 211 8.11 -21.86 18.95
C SER A 211 6.90 -22.35 19.75
N PRO A 212 7.08 -22.71 21.04
CA PRO A 212 5.98 -23.00 21.96
C PRO A 212 5.27 -21.74 22.47
N THR A 213 5.76 -20.56 22.10
CA THR A 213 5.17 -19.25 22.44
C THR A 213 4.71 -18.52 21.19
N ASP A 214 3.69 -17.67 21.35
CA ASP A 214 3.08 -16.94 20.23
C ASP A 214 4.10 -16.06 19.51
N VAL A 215 4.38 -16.38 18.26
CA VAL A 215 5.19 -15.58 17.34
C VAL A 215 4.29 -14.87 16.34
N VAL A 216 4.67 -13.68 15.88
CA VAL A 216 3.93 -12.97 14.82
C VAL A 216 4.08 -13.75 13.50
N ALA A 217 2.99 -13.89 12.76
CA ALA A 217 3.02 -14.42 11.41
C ALA A 217 3.49 -13.31 10.45
N ASP A 218 4.73 -13.40 9.98
CA ASP A 218 5.34 -12.41 9.10
C ASP A 218 4.43 -12.05 7.91
N GLY A 219 4.25 -10.74 7.71
CA GLY A 219 3.38 -10.17 6.68
C GLY A 219 1.89 -10.11 7.03
N MET A 220 1.46 -10.66 8.17
CA MET A 220 0.05 -10.67 8.61
C MET A 220 -0.18 -9.64 9.72
N THR A 221 0.13 -8.38 9.43
CA THR A 221 -0.08 -7.25 10.33
C THR A 221 -0.70 -6.08 9.57
N LEU A 222 -1.75 -5.49 10.13
CA LEU A 222 -2.45 -4.32 9.59
C LEU A 222 -2.60 -3.27 10.70
N THR A 223 -2.47 -1.99 10.35
CA THR A 223 -2.68 -0.86 11.28
C THR A 223 -3.83 0.00 10.73
N PRO A 224 -5.10 -0.37 10.97
CA PRO A 224 -6.23 0.38 10.46
C PRO A 224 -6.37 1.73 11.20
N GLY A 225 -7.27 2.58 10.70
CA GLY A 225 -7.74 3.74 11.45
C GLY A 225 -8.51 3.36 12.72
N ALA A 226 -8.90 4.35 13.52
CA ALA A 226 -9.75 4.10 14.67
C ALA A 226 -11.15 3.63 14.21
N GLY A 227 -11.67 2.56 14.82
CA GLY A 227 -12.97 2.00 14.43
C GLY A 227 -13.23 0.60 15.00
N VAL A 228 -14.42 0.07 14.71
CA VAL A 228 -14.78 -1.32 15.04
C VAL A 228 -14.67 -2.16 13.77
N TYR A 229 -13.94 -3.27 13.82
CA TYR A 229 -13.66 -4.11 12.67
C TYR A 229 -14.04 -5.57 12.93
N THR A 230 -14.66 -6.20 11.94
CA THR A 230 -14.61 -7.67 11.81
C THR A 230 -13.25 -8.03 11.24
N VAL A 231 -12.48 -8.78 12.02
CA VAL A 231 -11.17 -9.30 11.63
C VAL A 231 -11.34 -10.73 11.19
N THR A 232 -10.89 -11.08 9.99
CA THR A 232 -10.84 -12.45 9.51
C THR A 232 -9.43 -12.81 9.07
N PHE A 233 -9.03 -14.04 9.37
CA PHE A 233 -7.77 -14.58 8.90
C PHE A 233 -7.99 -15.97 8.31
N ASN A 234 -7.39 -16.24 7.16
CA ASN A 234 -7.40 -17.56 6.54
C ASN A 234 -5.99 -17.92 6.08
N SER A 235 -5.62 -19.18 6.23
CA SER A 235 -4.32 -19.70 5.77
C SER A 235 -4.39 -21.19 5.57
N GLN A 236 -3.54 -21.69 4.69
CA GLN A 236 -3.20 -23.10 4.69
C GLN A 236 -2.07 -23.35 5.70
N TYR A 237 -2.00 -24.55 6.27
CA TYR A 237 -0.96 -24.93 7.20
C TYR A 237 -0.59 -26.41 7.07
N ALA A 238 0.63 -26.73 7.49
CA ALA A 238 1.12 -28.08 7.70
C ALA A 238 1.78 -28.16 9.07
N ILE A 239 1.44 -29.18 9.84
CA ILE A 239 2.05 -29.48 11.13
C ILE A 239 2.94 -30.70 10.93
N THR A 240 4.09 -30.74 11.59
CA THR A 240 4.90 -31.96 11.71
C THR A 240 4.84 -32.46 13.14
N SER A 241 4.88 -33.79 13.31
CA SER A 241 5.04 -34.39 14.63
C SER A 241 6.39 -34.02 15.24
N GLY A 242 6.48 -33.98 16.56
CA GLY A 242 7.73 -33.70 17.25
C GLY A 242 7.98 -34.66 18.41
N ASN A 243 9.24 -34.82 18.78
CA ASN A 243 9.64 -35.56 19.97
C ASN A 243 9.74 -34.58 21.15
N ILE A 244 9.01 -34.86 22.24
CA ILE A 244 9.01 -34.01 23.45
C ILE A 244 10.21 -34.27 24.38
N THR A 245 10.81 -35.45 24.31
CA THR A 245 11.84 -35.88 25.26
C THR A 245 13.21 -35.26 24.97
N ALA A 246 13.55 -35.02 23.70
CA ALA A 246 14.77 -34.30 23.31
C ALA A 246 14.82 -32.84 23.80
N PRO A 247 13.82 -31.98 23.55
CA PRO A 247 13.80 -30.65 24.15
C PRO A 247 13.65 -30.70 25.68
N GLY A 248 12.96 -31.73 26.22
CA GLY A 248 12.91 -31.98 27.65
C GLY A 248 14.30 -32.17 28.27
N ALA A 249 15.19 -32.92 27.60
CA ALA A 249 16.55 -33.11 28.07
C ALA A 249 17.36 -31.79 28.10
N ALA A 250 17.18 -30.92 27.10
CA ALA A 250 17.78 -29.59 27.07
C ALA A 250 17.20 -28.65 28.16
N ASN A 251 15.87 -28.71 28.39
CA ASN A 251 15.23 -27.98 29.47
C ASN A 251 15.73 -28.43 30.85
N LEU A 252 15.91 -29.74 31.08
CA LEU A 252 16.45 -30.24 32.35
C LEU A 252 17.87 -29.72 32.63
N THR A 253 18.75 -29.72 31.62
CA THR A 253 20.08 -29.11 31.75
C THR A 253 20.00 -27.61 32.07
N THR A 254 19.08 -26.88 31.44
CA THR A 254 18.86 -25.44 31.70
C THR A 254 18.34 -25.21 33.12
N ILE A 255 17.41 -26.04 33.59
CA ILE A 255 16.87 -26.00 34.95
C ILE A 255 18.00 -26.24 35.97
N TYR A 256 18.80 -27.30 35.79
CA TYR A 256 19.94 -27.60 36.65
C TYR A 256 20.90 -26.41 36.72
N ASN A 257 21.34 -25.88 35.57
CA ASN A 257 22.24 -24.73 35.52
C ASN A 257 21.64 -23.49 36.20
N THR A 258 20.33 -23.25 36.02
CA THR A 258 19.63 -22.12 36.65
C THR A 258 19.64 -22.24 38.17
N LEU A 259 19.36 -23.43 38.71
CA LEU A 259 19.35 -23.67 40.16
C LEU A 259 20.76 -23.62 40.75
N MET A 260 21.74 -24.20 40.05
CA MET A 260 23.15 -24.15 40.46
C MET A 260 23.72 -22.73 40.39
N GLY A 261 23.23 -21.89 39.49
CA GLY A 261 23.63 -20.49 39.37
C GLY A 261 23.04 -19.55 40.42
N LYS A 262 22.09 -19.98 41.26
CA LYS A 262 21.54 -19.13 42.33
C LYS A 262 22.58 -18.89 43.43
N THR A 263 22.71 -17.64 43.87
CA THR A 263 23.62 -17.26 44.95
C THR A 263 23.27 -18.00 46.24
N ALA A 264 24.27 -18.63 46.87
CA ALA A 264 24.09 -19.31 48.15
C ALA A 264 23.73 -18.30 49.25
N THR A 265 22.74 -18.60 50.08
CA THR A 265 22.45 -17.84 51.29
C THR A 265 22.89 -18.56 52.56
N ASN A 266 23.08 -19.88 52.48
CA ASN A 266 23.60 -20.69 53.58
C ASN A 266 24.66 -21.70 53.09
N THR A 267 25.90 -21.49 53.51
CA THR A 267 27.06 -22.34 53.17
C THR A 267 27.64 -23.09 54.36
N SER A 268 27.00 -22.98 55.54
CA SER A 268 27.52 -23.51 56.81
C SER A 268 26.53 -24.43 57.53
N HIS A 269 25.41 -24.77 56.88
CA HIS A 269 24.47 -25.76 57.39
C HIS A 269 25.14 -27.14 57.55
N ALA A 270 24.67 -27.92 58.53
CA ALA A 270 25.09 -29.31 58.68
C ALA A 270 24.71 -30.16 57.46
N THR A 271 25.43 -31.24 57.20
CA THR A 271 25.14 -32.15 56.08
C THR A 271 23.91 -33.03 56.30
N THR A 272 23.35 -33.04 57.51
CA THR A 272 22.10 -33.72 57.83
C THR A 272 21.01 -32.68 58.11
N PHE A 273 19.90 -32.82 57.39
CA PHE A 273 18.69 -32.04 57.52
C PHE A 273 17.63 -32.78 58.33
N GLY A 274 16.71 -32.04 58.91
CA GLY A 274 15.55 -32.52 59.65
C GLY A 274 15.77 -32.60 61.16
N SER A 275 15.39 -33.72 61.78
CA SER A 275 15.39 -33.90 63.23
C SER A 275 14.60 -32.81 64.00
N GLY A 276 13.55 -32.26 63.39
CA GLY A 276 12.67 -31.24 63.98
C GLY A 276 13.08 -29.80 63.64
N GLU A 277 14.10 -29.59 62.82
CA GLU A 277 14.52 -28.23 62.45
C GLU A 277 13.50 -27.50 61.57
N THR A 278 13.56 -26.16 61.62
CA THR A 278 12.78 -25.26 60.77
C THR A 278 13.72 -24.35 60.01
N LEU A 279 13.57 -24.32 58.69
CA LEU A 279 14.40 -23.53 57.79
C LEU A 279 13.58 -22.41 57.14
N ALA A 280 14.21 -21.23 57.05
CA ALA A 280 13.69 -20.08 56.32
C ALA A 280 14.03 -20.20 54.81
N PRO A 281 13.37 -19.41 53.93
CA PRO A 281 13.61 -19.45 52.49
C PRO A 281 15.07 -19.12 52.17
N GLY A 282 15.65 -19.79 51.18
CA GLY A 282 17.06 -19.61 50.86
C GLY A 282 17.68 -20.70 49.98
N VAL A 283 18.96 -20.51 49.70
CA VAL A 283 19.80 -21.41 48.93
C VAL A 283 20.85 -22.03 49.84
N TYR A 284 20.65 -23.30 50.18
CA TYR A 284 21.48 -24.12 51.06
C TYR A 284 22.46 -24.94 50.23
N THR A 285 23.74 -24.90 50.56
CA THR A 285 24.79 -25.60 49.80
C THR A 285 25.72 -26.40 50.68
N MET A 286 25.86 -27.67 50.34
CA MET A 286 26.69 -28.65 51.03
C MET A 286 27.67 -29.23 50.01
N ALA A 287 28.97 -29.17 50.32
CA ALA A 287 30.01 -29.61 49.39
C ALA A 287 30.04 -31.14 49.19
N GLY A 288 29.53 -31.91 50.14
CA GLY A 288 29.58 -33.37 50.13
C GLY A 288 28.21 -34.04 50.20
N ALA A 289 28.24 -35.35 50.42
CA ALA A 289 27.02 -36.14 50.58
C ALA A 289 26.23 -35.64 51.79
N SER A 290 24.91 -35.59 51.60
CA SER A 290 23.99 -35.03 52.60
C SER A 290 22.80 -35.95 52.79
N SER A 291 22.07 -35.74 53.87
CA SER A 291 20.92 -36.56 54.23
C SER A 291 19.78 -35.75 54.80
N ALA A 292 18.57 -36.31 54.79
CA ALA A 292 17.45 -35.82 55.58
C ALA A 292 16.89 -36.96 56.45
N THR A 293 16.50 -36.66 57.68
CA THR A 293 15.92 -37.64 58.62
C THR A 293 14.90 -36.98 59.55
N GLY A 294 13.90 -37.73 60.01
CA GLY A 294 12.86 -37.21 60.89
C GLY A 294 12.00 -36.13 60.20
N SER A 295 11.64 -35.07 60.92
CA SER A 295 10.85 -33.97 60.35
C SER A 295 11.73 -32.78 59.99
N LEU A 296 11.47 -32.17 58.83
CA LEU A 296 12.04 -30.89 58.39
C LEU A 296 10.90 -29.93 58.05
N THR A 297 10.86 -28.77 58.70
CA THR A 297 9.88 -27.72 58.39
C THR A 297 10.50 -26.64 57.50
N LEU A 298 9.83 -26.31 56.39
CA LEU A 298 10.17 -25.19 55.52
C LEU A 298 9.14 -24.08 55.76
N ASP A 299 9.59 -22.98 56.34
CA ASP A 299 8.75 -21.86 56.75
C ASP A 299 8.87 -20.72 55.73
N GLY A 300 7.79 -20.44 55.00
CA GLY A 300 7.75 -19.37 53.99
C GLY A 300 7.76 -17.95 54.58
N GLY A 301 7.64 -17.79 55.90
CA GLY A 301 7.63 -16.49 56.57
C GLY A 301 6.45 -15.59 56.17
N GLY A 302 5.39 -16.17 55.61
CA GLY A 302 4.23 -15.46 55.06
C GLY A 302 4.33 -15.10 53.57
N ASP A 303 5.46 -15.39 52.90
CA ASP A 303 5.63 -15.13 51.47
C ASP A 303 5.15 -16.34 50.63
N PRO A 304 4.06 -16.22 49.82
CA PRO A 304 3.62 -17.29 48.94
C PRO A 304 4.62 -17.62 47.82
N ASN A 305 5.59 -16.74 47.56
CA ASN A 305 6.65 -16.94 46.57
C ASN A 305 7.96 -17.41 47.18
N ALA A 306 7.98 -17.77 48.48
CA ALA A 306 9.17 -18.28 49.16
C ALA A 306 9.83 -19.43 48.39
N VAL A 307 11.16 -19.37 48.22
CA VAL A 307 11.95 -20.34 47.46
C VAL A 307 12.97 -21.04 48.35
N PHE A 308 13.04 -22.36 48.23
CA PHE A 308 14.00 -23.21 48.93
C PHE A 308 14.80 -24.03 47.92
N ILE A 309 16.12 -23.83 47.88
CA ILE A 309 17.01 -24.57 46.98
C ILE A 309 18.07 -25.26 47.83
N PHE A 310 18.11 -26.58 47.79
CA PHE A 310 19.11 -27.40 48.44
C PHE A 310 20.05 -27.96 47.38
N ARG A 311 21.35 -27.68 47.47
CA ARG A 311 22.38 -28.13 46.52
C ARG A 311 23.41 -28.99 47.24
N PHE A 312 23.61 -30.21 46.76
CA PHE A 312 24.51 -31.19 47.35
C PHE A 312 25.60 -31.58 46.36
N GLY A 313 26.87 -31.43 46.74
CA GLY A 313 28.02 -31.76 45.89
C GLY A 313 28.27 -33.26 45.69
N ALA A 314 27.43 -34.13 46.26
CA ALA A 314 27.43 -35.58 46.02
C ALA A 314 26.00 -36.13 46.15
N ALA A 315 25.85 -37.40 46.58
CA ALA A 315 24.54 -38.03 46.77
C ALA A 315 23.72 -37.39 47.91
N PHE A 316 22.39 -37.44 47.77
CA PHE A 316 21.44 -37.02 48.80
C PHE A 316 20.55 -38.21 49.20
N ALA A 317 20.62 -38.60 50.47
CA ALA A 317 19.88 -39.75 50.99
C ALA A 317 18.85 -39.33 52.03
N VAL A 318 17.58 -39.65 51.78
CA VAL A 318 16.49 -39.40 52.73
C VAL A 318 16.20 -40.69 53.49
N ALA A 319 16.29 -40.64 54.81
CA ALA A 319 15.98 -41.77 55.68
C ALA A 319 14.50 -42.14 55.60
N ALA A 320 14.17 -43.40 55.91
CA ALA A 320 12.77 -43.84 55.97
C ALA A 320 11.96 -43.02 56.98
N SER A 321 10.66 -42.85 56.72
CA SER A 321 9.75 -42.05 57.55
C SER A 321 10.13 -40.57 57.70
N THR A 322 10.91 -40.02 56.76
CA THR A 322 11.21 -38.57 56.76
C THR A 322 10.00 -37.77 56.30
N THR A 323 9.71 -36.65 56.96
CA THR A 323 8.56 -35.79 56.63
C THR A 323 8.98 -34.34 56.41
N ILE A 324 8.75 -33.84 55.19
CA ILE A 324 8.91 -32.42 54.85
C ILE A 324 7.58 -31.69 55.05
N VAL A 325 7.55 -30.71 55.94
CA VAL A 325 6.38 -29.91 56.28
C VAL A 325 6.55 -28.51 55.67
N LEU A 326 5.53 -28.01 54.99
CA LEU A 326 5.49 -26.64 54.47
C LEU A 326 4.55 -25.81 55.31
N VAL A 327 5.00 -24.65 55.78
CA VAL A 327 4.19 -23.72 56.58
C VAL A 327 4.31 -22.28 56.07
N ASN A 328 3.37 -21.43 56.48
CA ASN A 328 3.39 -19.98 56.30
C ASN A 328 3.74 -19.53 54.86
N GLY A 329 3.03 -20.06 53.86
CA GLY A 329 3.19 -19.65 52.46
C GLY A 329 4.20 -20.47 51.64
N ALA A 330 4.99 -21.36 52.25
CA ALA A 330 5.85 -22.26 51.49
C ALA A 330 5.02 -23.21 50.61
N THR A 331 5.41 -23.37 49.34
CA THR A 331 4.73 -24.25 48.38
C THR A 331 5.70 -25.30 47.81
N ALA A 332 5.20 -26.50 47.54
CA ALA A 332 6.02 -27.58 46.98
C ALA A 332 6.57 -27.25 45.58
N SER A 333 5.92 -26.33 44.85
CA SER A 333 6.40 -25.85 43.54
C SER A 333 7.72 -25.08 43.63
N ASN A 334 8.05 -24.52 44.80
CA ASN A 334 9.23 -23.68 45.01
C ASN A 334 10.30 -24.34 45.90
N VAL A 335 10.23 -25.67 46.09
CA VAL A 335 11.25 -26.44 46.80
C VAL A 335 12.02 -27.29 45.80
N PHE A 336 13.35 -27.17 45.80
CA PHE A 336 14.25 -27.82 44.86
C PHE A 336 15.37 -28.56 45.59
N TRP A 337 15.55 -29.83 45.28
CA TRP A 337 16.61 -30.70 45.83
C TRP A 337 17.52 -31.12 44.68
N VAL A 338 18.72 -30.55 44.62
CA VAL A 338 19.67 -30.74 43.53
C VAL A 338 20.89 -31.48 44.06
N ALA A 339 21.17 -32.66 43.52
CA ALA A 339 22.33 -33.47 43.90
C ALA A 339 23.23 -33.73 42.70
N GLU A 340 24.54 -33.61 42.90
CA GLU A 340 25.53 -34.02 41.88
C GLU A 340 25.58 -35.56 41.72
N GLY A 341 25.16 -36.30 42.76
CA GLY A 341 25.03 -37.75 42.72
C GLY A 341 23.58 -38.22 42.85
N ALA A 342 23.41 -39.52 43.12
CA ALA A 342 22.09 -40.13 43.26
C ALA A 342 21.27 -39.51 44.40
N ILE A 343 19.96 -39.43 44.19
CA ILE A 343 18.97 -39.12 45.22
C ILE A 343 18.23 -40.41 45.58
N SER A 344 18.24 -40.79 46.85
CA SER A 344 17.50 -41.96 47.34
C SER A 344 16.52 -41.57 48.43
N ILE A 345 15.26 -41.99 48.30
CA ILE A 345 14.20 -41.72 49.28
C ILE A 345 13.82 -43.02 49.99
N GLY A 346 14.03 -43.07 51.31
CA GLY A 346 13.63 -44.19 52.14
C GLY A 346 12.11 -44.33 52.22
N ALA A 347 11.65 -45.57 52.45
CA ALA A 347 10.23 -45.92 52.48
C ALA A 347 9.41 -45.07 53.48
N SER A 348 8.11 -44.94 53.22
CA SER A 348 7.15 -44.22 54.07
C SER A 348 7.48 -42.73 54.30
N SER A 349 8.24 -42.11 53.39
CA SER A 349 8.60 -40.69 53.50
C SER A 349 7.57 -39.78 52.83
N ILE A 350 7.37 -38.58 53.38
CA ILE A 350 6.56 -37.51 52.80
C ILE A 350 7.52 -36.41 52.30
N ILE A 351 7.63 -36.27 50.99
CA ILE A 351 8.57 -35.34 50.34
C ILE A 351 7.82 -34.23 49.62
N LYS A 352 8.38 -33.01 49.70
CA LYS A 352 7.88 -31.83 49.01
C LYS A 352 8.98 -31.26 48.12
N GLY A 353 8.69 -31.01 46.86
CA GLY A 353 9.63 -30.37 45.94
C GLY A 353 10.10 -31.22 44.76
N MET A 354 10.87 -30.59 43.90
CA MET A 354 11.49 -31.18 42.72
C MET A 354 12.83 -31.80 43.08
N LEU A 355 12.97 -33.10 42.86
CA LEU A 355 14.22 -33.85 43.01
C LEU A 355 14.96 -33.82 41.67
N ILE A 356 16.22 -33.39 41.66
CA ILE A 356 17.05 -33.30 40.46
C ILE A 356 18.41 -33.92 40.76
N SER A 357 18.68 -35.06 40.11
CA SER A 357 20.00 -35.68 40.12
C SER A 357 20.75 -35.33 38.83
N HIS A 358 21.93 -34.72 38.97
CA HIS A 358 22.75 -34.39 37.80
C HIS A 358 23.46 -35.62 37.23
N ASN A 359 24.08 -36.44 38.08
CA ASN A 359 24.83 -37.62 37.66
C ASN A 359 24.57 -38.83 38.56
N GLY A 360 23.30 -39.23 38.67
CA GLY A 360 22.90 -40.41 39.42
C GLY A 360 21.42 -40.73 39.28
N ALA A 361 21.00 -41.85 39.85
CA ALA A 361 19.60 -42.24 39.88
C ALA A 361 18.77 -41.38 40.85
N VAL A 362 17.46 -41.29 40.60
CA VAL A 362 16.48 -40.83 41.61
C VAL A 362 15.58 -42.00 41.95
N SER A 363 15.73 -42.56 43.15
CA SER A 363 14.97 -43.72 43.60
C SER A 363 14.11 -43.40 44.81
N MET A 364 12.94 -44.04 44.91
CA MET A 364 12.14 -44.04 46.13
C MET A 364 11.70 -45.45 46.53
N GLY A 365 11.74 -45.73 47.83
CA GLY A 365 11.20 -46.95 48.41
C GLY A 365 9.67 -46.92 48.54
N ALA A 366 9.10 -48.03 49.03
CA ALA A 366 7.66 -48.24 49.16
C ALA A 366 6.93 -47.17 49.99
N SER A 367 5.66 -46.91 49.65
CA SER A 367 4.72 -46.12 50.45
C SER A 367 5.12 -44.66 50.68
N CYS A 368 5.92 -44.07 49.80
CA CYS A 368 6.22 -42.65 49.84
C CYS A 368 5.05 -41.81 49.31
N ASN A 369 4.96 -40.57 49.79
CA ASN A 369 4.07 -39.55 49.26
C ASN A 369 4.90 -38.32 48.85
N VAL A 370 5.08 -38.14 47.55
CA VAL A 370 5.85 -37.04 46.97
C VAL A 370 4.90 -36.06 46.29
N GLN A 371 4.81 -34.85 46.83
CA GLN A 371 4.22 -33.72 46.11
C GLN A 371 5.37 -32.94 45.47
N GLY A 372 5.63 -33.21 44.20
CA GLY A 372 6.92 -32.87 43.60
C GLY A 372 7.11 -33.47 42.22
N ARG A 373 8.38 -33.59 41.84
CA ARG A 373 8.83 -34.17 40.56
C ARG A 373 10.12 -34.93 40.79
N MET A 374 10.40 -35.94 39.97
CA MET A 374 11.66 -36.70 39.99
C MET A 374 12.36 -36.55 38.64
N PHE A 375 13.51 -35.87 38.62
CA PHE A 375 14.27 -35.63 37.42
C PHE A 375 15.72 -36.11 37.53
N SER A 376 16.25 -36.62 36.42
CA SER A 376 17.64 -37.05 36.32
C SER A 376 18.26 -36.64 34.98
N ASN A 377 19.41 -35.97 35.00
CA ASN A 377 20.16 -35.72 33.76
C ASN A 377 20.86 -37.00 33.27
N SER A 378 21.36 -37.82 34.19
CA SER A 378 22.09 -39.05 33.88
C SER A 378 21.89 -40.07 35.00
N GLY A 379 20.91 -40.94 34.84
CA GLY A 379 20.57 -41.97 35.80
C GLY A 379 19.11 -42.40 35.71
N ALA A 380 18.84 -43.61 36.15
CA ALA A 380 17.49 -44.16 36.17
C ALA A 380 16.61 -43.49 37.23
N ILE A 381 15.30 -43.53 37.01
CA ILE A 381 14.29 -43.18 38.00
C ILE A 381 13.57 -44.45 38.42
N SER A 382 13.43 -44.70 39.72
CA SER A 382 12.67 -45.84 40.23
C SER A 382 11.68 -45.45 41.32
N ILE A 383 10.49 -46.02 41.23
CA ILE A 383 9.41 -45.86 42.20
C ILE A 383 8.84 -47.22 42.59
N ASP A 384 8.47 -47.36 43.87
CA ASP A 384 7.87 -48.58 44.40
C ASP A 384 6.65 -48.20 45.23
N GLY A 385 5.46 -48.71 44.88
CA GLY A 385 4.24 -48.66 45.70
C GLY A 385 3.94 -47.29 46.33
N SER A 386 4.06 -46.19 45.56
CA SER A 386 4.09 -44.83 46.11
C SER A 386 3.21 -43.85 45.32
N THR A 387 2.94 -42.68 45.91
CA THR A 387 2.22 -41.59 45.25
C THR A 387 3.18 -40.47 44.87
N LEU A 388 3.17 -40.07 43.59
CA LEU A 388 3.90 -38.93 43.07
C LEU A 388 2.94 -37.99 42.35
N THR A 389 2.84 -36.75 42.80
CA THR A 389 1.88 -35.77 42.28
C THR A 389 2.56 -34.45 41.98
N ILE A 390 2.44 -33.96 40.74
CA ILE A 390 2.91 -32.62 40.39
C ILE A 390 2.19 -31.56 41.26
N PRO A 391 2.90 -30.59 41.85
CA PRO A 391 2.27 -29.46 42.53
C PRO A 391 1.34 -28.67 41.59
N ALA A 392 0.20 -28.19 42.10
CA ALA A 392 -0.82 -27.48 41.32
C ALA A 392 -0.39 -26.07 40.86
N SER A 393 0.47 -25.40 41.62
CA SER A 393 1.02 -24.08 41.27
C SER A 393 2.23 -24.21 40.34
N SER A 394 2.40 -23.24 39.43
CA SER A 394 3.60 -23.14 38.61
C SER A 394 4.85 -22.88 39.48
N PRO A 395 6.00 -23.51 39.18
CA PRO A 395 7.24 -23.26 39.91
C PRO A 395 7.86 -21.90 39.56
N TYR A 396 8.69 -21.39 40.47
CA TYR A 396 9.50 -20.17 40.29
C TYR A 396 10.45 -20.21 39.07
N ILE A 397 10.84 -21.41 38.63
CA ILE A 397 11.70 -21.62 37.46
C ILE A 397 10.87 -22.04 36.24
N ASN A 398 11.28 -21.60 35.04
CA ASN A 398 10.65 -22.05 33.80
C ASN A 398 11.07 -23.50 33.49
N LEU A 399 10.10 -24.41 33.39
CA LEU A 399 10.35 -25.82 33.09
C LEU A 399 10.31 -26.17 31.59
N GLY A 400 9.87 -25.25 30.73
CA GLY A 400 9.66 -25.53 29.32
C GLY A 400 8.72 -26.72 29.10
N THR A 401 9.12 -27.65 28.23
CA THR A 401 8.34 -28.86 27.93
C THR A 401 8.20 -29.81 29.13
N LEU A 402 9.03 -29.66 30.18
CA LEU A 402 8.97 -30.49 31.38
C LEU A 402 7.87 -30.07 32.38
N THR A 403 7.08 -29.04 32.07
CA THR A 403 6.04 -28.53 32.98
C THR A 403 5.05 -29.61 33.42
N GLY A 404 4.63 -30.47 32.47
CA GLY A 404 3.70 -31.58 32.70
C GLY A 404 4.32 -32.84 33.32
N PHE A 405 5.65 -32.96 33.33
CA PHE A 405 6.33 -34.19 33.74
C PHE A 405 6.42 -34.32 35.26
N ALA A 406 5.93 -35.45 35.77
CA ALA A 406 6.18 -35.94 37.12
C ALA A 406 7.53 -36.66 37.20
N GLN A 407 7.89 -37.43 36.17
CA GLN A 407 9.13 -38.18 36.07
C GLN A 407 9.78 -37.93 34.70
N PHE A 408 11.05 -37.53 34.69
CA PHE A 408 11.78 -37.33 33.45
C PHE A 408 13.27 -37.61 33.62
N THR A 409 13.86 -38.39 32.71
CA THR A 409 15.31 -38.56 32.65
C THR A 409 15.87 -38.31 31.26
N SER A 410 16.96 -37.55 31.17
CA SER A 410 17.63 -37.29 29.90
C SER A 410 18.38 -38.52 29.39
N ASN A 411 18.92 -39.33 30.30
CA ASN A 411 19.58 -40.59 30.01
C ASN A 411 19.45 -41.55 31.21
N GLY A 412 18.52 -42.50 31.10
CA GLY A 412 18.20 -43.48 32.13
C GLY A 412 16.86 -44.16 31.87
N GLY A 413 16.65 -45.32 32.49
CA GLY A 413 15.33 -45.95 32.50
C GLY A 413 14.39 -45.29 33.51
N VAL A 414 13.08 -45.42 33.32
CA VAL A 414 12.06 -45.11 34.33
C VAL A 414 11.34 -46.40 34.68
N THR A 415 11.41 -46.82 35.93
CA THR A 415 10.89 -48.13 36.36
C THR A 415 9.93 -47.99 37.54
N ASN A 416 8.79 -48.67 37.47
CA ASN A 416 7.87 -48.86 38.58
C ASN A 416 7.88 -50.32 39.06
N VAL A 417 7.85 -50.55 40.37
CA VAL A 417 7.88 -51.89 40.97
C VAL A 417 6.53 -52.25 41.60
N GLY A 418 6.06 -51.47 42.57
CA GLY A 418 4.77 -51.67 43.25
C GLY A 418 3.61 -50.86 42.69
N ALA A 419 2.44 -50.98 43.31
CA ALA A 419 1.23 -50.25 42.92
C ALA A 419 1.35 -48.75 43.24
N SER A 420 1.67 -47.96 42.23
CA SER A 420 1.93 -46.52 42.38
C SER A 420 0.84 -45.66 41.73
N THR A 421 0.65 -44.45 42.25
CA THR A 421 -0.19 -43.42 41.62
C THR A 421 0.69 -42.24 41.21
N ILE A 422 0.74 -41.95 39.91
CA ILE A 422 1.51 -40.85 39.34
C ILE A 422 0.54 -39.87 38.70
N THR A 423 0.57 -38.60 39.11
CA THR A 423 -0.17 -37.52 38.46
C THR A 423 0.80 -36.58 37.78
N GLY A 424 0.78 -36.59 36.44
CA GLY A 424 1.75 -35.96 35.55
C GLY A 424 2.38 -36.95 34.57
N ASP A 425 3.09 -36.41 33.58
CA ASP A 425 3.70 -37.18 32.51
C ASP A 425 4.96 -37.92 32.95
N ILE A 426 5.28 -38.98 32.24
CA ILE A 426 6.47 -39.81 32.46
C ILE A 426 7.26 -39.85 31.17
N GLY A 427 8.59 -39.63 31.23
CA GLY A 427 9.40 -39.71 30.02
C GLY A 427 10.86 -40.07 30.25
N THR A 428 11.47 -40.57 29.18
CA THR A 428 12.91 -40.67 29.05
C THR A 428 13.34 -40.29 27.65
N ASN A 429 14.43 -39.53 27.54
CA ASN A 429 15.04 -39.21 26.25
C ASN A 429 15.99 -40.32 25.77
N ALA A 430 16.50 -41.15 26.67
CA ALA A 430 17.28 -42.34 26.35
C ALA A 430 17.15 -43.36 27.48
N GLY A 431 16.60 -44.55 27.20
CA GLY A 431 16.37 -45.60 28.19
C GLY A 431 15.00 -46.24 28.07
N ALA A 432 14.70 -47.24 28.89
CA ALA A 432 13.42 -47.96 28.84
C ALA A 432 12.46 -47.45 29.92
N ILE A 433 11.16 -47.42 29.61
CA ILE A 433 10.10 -47.21 30.60
C ILE A 433 9.45 -48.57 30.87
N THR A 434 9.48 -49.04 32.12
CA THR A 434 9.06 -50.39 32.50
C THR A 434 8.24 -50.44 33.79
N GLY A 435 7.40 -51.46 33.93
CA GLY A 435 6.70 -51.76 35.20
C GLY A 435 5.50 -50.88 35.53
N PHE A 436 4.98 -50.07 34.59
CA PHE A 436 3.76 -49.28 34.82
C PHE A 436 2.47 -50.01 34.43
N ALA A 437 2.50 -50.81 33.36
CA ALA A 437 1.32 -51.46 32.82
C ALA A 437 0.66 -52.42 33.84
N GLY A 438 -0.65 -52.25 34.07
CA GLY A 438 -1.46 -53.16 34.89
C GLY A 438 -1.27 -53.06 36.40
N ILE A 439 -0.31 -52.26 36.90
CA ILE A 439 -0.06 -52.10 38.34
C ILE A 439 -0.03 -50.65 38.82
N ALA A 440 0.30 -49.68 37.97
CA ALA A 440 0.31 -48.26 38.32
C ALA A 440 -0.89 -47.53 37.72
N THR A 441 -1.35 -46.49 38.44
CA THR A 441 -2.29 -45.49 37.89
C THR A 441 -1.48 -44.27 37.45
N VAL A 442 -1.42 -44.02 36.14
CA VAL A 442 -0.73 -42.86 35.56
C VAL A 442 -1.79 -41.89 35.01
N ASN A 443 -1.98 -40.76 35.69
CA ASN A 443 -2.83 -39.65 35.25
C ASN A 443 -1.97 -38.68 34.42
N GLY A 444 -1.56 -39.11 33.24
CA GLY A 444 -0.66 -38.40 32.33
C GLY A 444 -0.29 -39.25 31.12
N THR A 445 0.59 -38.73 30.28
CA THR A 445 1.09 -39.43 29.09
C THR A 445 2.48 -40.01 29.35
N ILE A 446 2.76 -41.18 28.77
CA ILE A 446 4.08 -41.82 28.81
C ILE A 446 4.80 -41.56 27.49
N TYR A 447 5.98 -40.95 27.55
CA TYR A 447 6.80 -40.55 26.41
C TYR A 447 8.09 -41.38 26.32
N SER A 448 8.13 -42.30 25.36
CA SER A 448 9.29 -43.13 25.07
C SER A 448 10.35 -42.37 24.23
N PRO A 449 11.63 -42.76 24.31
CA PRO A 449 12.69 -42.17 23.48
C PRO A 449 12.41 -42.26 21.99
N GLY A 450 12.71 -41.20 21.24
CA GLY A 450 12.65 -41.19 19.77
C GLY A 450 11.25 -41.33 19.16
N VAL A 451 10.20 -41.42 19.97
CA VAL A 451 8.82 -41.43 19.47
C VAL A 451 8.40 -40.00 19.17
N ASN A 452 7.83 -39.79 17.98
CA ASN A 452 7.22 -38.53 17.61
C ASN A 452 5.76 -38.53 18.08
N ASN A 453 5.34 -37.44 18.71
CA ASN A 453 3.99 -37.22 19.19
C ASN A 453 3.26 -36.26 18.24
N ASN A 454 1.92 -36.37 18.21
CA ASN A 454 1.11 -35.39 17.52
C ASN A 454 1.34 -34.01 18.14
N ALA A 455 1.56 -33.03 17.28
CA ALA A 455 1.73 -31.64 17.69
C ALA A 455 0.40 -30.88 17.60
N LEU A 456 0.21 -29.96 18.53
CA LEU A 456 -0.87 -28.99 18.58
C LEU A 456 -0.33 -27.61 18.18
N ALA A 457 -0.83 -27.10 17.06
CA ALA A 457 -0.56 -25.75 16.62
C ALA A 457 -1.74 -24.82 16.93
N THR A 458 -1.48 -23.65 17.49
CA THR A 458 -2.50 -22.65 17.80
C THR A 458 -2.27 -21.40 16.99
N PHE A 459 -3.34 -20.85 16.41
CA PHE A 459 -3.36 -19.59 15.67
C PHE A 459 -4.34 -18.64 16.34
N SER A 460 -4.01 -17.37 16.42
CA SER A 460 -4.79 -16.38 17.17
C SER A 460 -4.67 -14.98 16.59
N ILE A 461 -5.64 -14.11 16.86
CA ILE A 461 -5.62 -12.70 16.46
C ILE A 461 -5.25 -11.85 17.69
N TYR A 462 -4.30 -10.94 17.51
CA TYR A 462 -3.84 -10.01 18.53
C TYR A 462 -4.13 -8.57 18.11
N GLN A 463 -4.46 -7.73 19.11
CA GLN A 463 -4.58 -6.29 18.99
C GLN A 463 -3.51 -5.65 19.88
N ASN A 464 -2.59 -4.92 19.26
CA ASN A 464 -1.52 -4.19 19.94
C ASN A 464 -0.76 -5.06 20.97
N GLY A 465 -0.45 -6.30 20.60
CA GLY A 465 0.23 -7.26 21.46
C GLY A 465 -0.64 -8.00 22.47
N VAL A 466 -1.95 -7.73 22.53
CA VAL A 466 -2.90 -8.42 23.42
C VAL A 466 -3.79 -9.36 22.62
N LEU A 467 -3.95 -10.60 23.09
CA LEU A 467 -4.83 -11.59 22.46
C LEU A 467 -6.29 -11.09 22.46
N ILE A 468 -6.95 -11.13 21.30
CA ILE A 468 -8.39 -10.93 21.24
C ILE A 468 -9.07 -12.23 21.68
N ALA A 469 -9.90 -12.16 22.73
CA ALA A 469 -10.56 -13.34 23.29
C ALA A 469 -11.37 -14.10 22.23
N ASN A 470 -11.41 -15.44 22.34
CA ASN A 470 -12.13 -16.35 21.44
C ASN A 470 -11.68 -16.34 19.96
N SER A 471 -10.59 -15.64 19.63
CA SER A 471 -10.01 -15.62 18.28
C SER A 471 -9.08 -16.79 17.99
N SER A 472 -8.76 -17.61 18.99
CA SER A 472 -7.81 -18.71 18.85
C SER A 472 -8.44 -19.97 18.24
N ARG A 473 -7.67 -20.70 17.42
CA ARG A 473 -7.98 -22.06 16.99
C ARG A 473 -6.75 -22.94 17.15
N THR A 474 -6.93 -24.10 17.78
CA THR A 474 -5.90 -25.12 17.94
C THR A 474 -6.16 -26.29 16.99
N ARG A 475 -5.11 -26.77 16.33
CA ARG A 475 -5.13 -27.80 15.30
C ARG A 475 -4.13 -28.88 15.68
N GLU A 476 -4.58 -30.13 15.59
CA GLU A 476 -3.73 -31.30 15.79
C GLU A 476 -3.33 -31.91 14.44
N LEU A 477 -2.10 -32.42 14.39
CA LEU A 477 -1.61 -33.27 13.31
C LEU A 477 -2.58 -34.43 13.03
N ASN A 478 -2.83 -34.73 11.75
CA ASN A 478 -3.66 -35.85 11.25
C ASN A 478 -5.17 -35.77 11.49
N VAL A 479 -5.69 -34.69 12.11
CA VAL A 479 -7.14 -34.57 12.40
C VAL A 479 -7.81 -33.43 11.61
N ASN A 480 -7.08 -32.37 11.27
CA ASN A 480 -7.68 -31.16 10.71
C ASN A 480 -7.18 -30.87 9.29
N THR A 481 -8.11 -30.44 8.44
CA THR A 481 -7.92 -29.92 7.08
C THR A 481 -6.72 -28.99 6.97
N VAL A 482 -6.12 -28.92 5.78
CA VAL A 482 -4.95 -28.08 5.45
C VAL A 482 -5.16 -26.58 5.71
N ASP A 483 -6.34 -26.14 6.18
CA ASP A 483 -6.73 -24.74 6.28
C ASP A 483 -7.17 -24.35 7.70
N VAL A 484 -6.82 -23.12 8.11
CA VAL A 484 -7.28 -22.46 9.32
C VAL A 484 -8.05 -21.20 8.95
N SER A 485 -9.16 -20.97 9.66
CA SER A 485 -9.94 -19.73 9.58
C SER A 485 -10.18 -19.19 10.99
N LEU A 486 -9.87 -17.92 11.19
CA LEU A 486 -10.11 -17.18 12.44
C LEU A 486 -11.04 -16.01 12.16
N GLN A 487 -11.85 -15.66 13.15
CA GLN A 487 -12.69 -14.48 13.12
C GLN A 487 -12.73 -13.84 14.51
N ALA A 488 -12.71 -12.51 14.55
CA ALA A 488 -12.87 -11.72 15.76
C ALA A 488 -13.54 -10.37 15.47
N ILE A 489 -14.01 -9.68 16.50
CA ILE A 489 -14.37 -8.26 16.45
C ILE A 489 -13.33 -7.50 17.27
N ALA A 490 -12.79 -6.42 16.71
CA ALA A 490 -11.77 -5.58 17.35
C ALA A 490 -12.24 -4.13 17.37
N THR A 491 -12.13 -3.47 18.54
CA THR A 491 -12.31 -2.01 18.65
C THR A 491 -10.92 -1.39 18.69
N VAL A 492 -10.49 -0.80 17.58
CA VAL A 492 -9.12 -0.37 17.34
C VAL A 492 -9.01 1.13 17.52
N ALA A 493 -8.03 1.60 18.29
CA ALA A 493 -7.67 3.02 18.38
C ALA A 493 -6.65 3.39 17.30
N ALA A 494 -6.53 4.67 16.97
CA ALA A 494 -5.59 5.15 15.95
C ALA A 494 -4.15 4.69 16.26
N GLY A 495 -3.50 4.06 15.28
CA GLY A 495 -2.11 3.58 15.40
C GLY A 495 -1.95 2.21 16.07
N GLN A 496 -3.04 1.55 16.51
CA GLN A 496 -2.96 0.18 17.01
C GLN A 496 -2.93 -0.83 15.86
N ALA A 497 -2.05 -1.82 15.97
CA ALA A 497 -1.95 -2.90 15.01
C ALA A 497 -2.89 -4.07 15.35
N ILE A 498 -3.38 -4.73 14.32
CA ILE A 498 -3.96 -6.07 14.35
C ILE A 498 -2.98 -7.03 13.69
N ASP A 499 -2.56 -8.06 14.40
CA ASP A 499 -1.63 -9.07 13.91
C ASP A 499 -2.14 -10.49 14.17
N VAL A 500 -1.65 -11.44 13.38
CA VAL A 500 -1.90 -12.86 13.59
C VAL A 500 -0.67 -13.48 14.24
N ARG A 501 -0.91 -14.26 15.30
CA ARG A 501 0.16 -15.03 15.96
C ARG A 501 -0.14 -16.50 15.95
N TRP A 502 0.93 -17.26 16.06
CA TRP A 502 0.90 -18.71 15.96
C TRP A 502 2.01 -19.33 16.80
N LYS A 503 1.78 -20.55 17.23
CA LYS A 503 2.72 -21.35 18.03
C LYS A 503 2.45 -22.83 17.82
N VAL A 504 3.43 -23.66 18.15
CA VAL A 504 3.28 -25.11 18.16
C VAL A 504 3.97 -25.67 19.40
N ASP A 505 3.31 -26.62 20.08
CA ASP A 505 3.85 -27.23 21.28
C ASP A 505 5.05 -28.15 21.00
N LEU A 506 5.06 -28.81 19.85
CA LEU A 506 6.05 -29.78 19.39
C LEU A 506 6.26 -29.69 17.88
N GLY A 507 7.44 -30.12 17.41
CA GLY A 507 7.71 -30.18 15.97
C GLY A 507 7.72 -28.79 15.34
N THR A 508 7.22 -28.71 14.10
CA THR A 508 7.20 -27.47 13.31
C THR A 508 5.81 -27.28 12.71
N ILE A 509 5.32 -26.05 12.76
CA ILE A 509 4.18 -25.63 11.96
C ILE A 509 4.67 -24.75 10.80
N THR A 510 4.11 -24.96 9.61
CA THR A 510 4.31 -24.13 8.41
C THR A 510 2.98 -23.54 7.97
N MET A 511 2.96 -22.28 7.55
CA MET A 511 1.80 -21.60 6.98
C MET A 511 2.09 -21.11 5.57
N THR A 512 1.13 -21.26 4.66
CA THR A 512 1.18 -20.77 3.28
C THR A 512 -0.17 -20.20 2.87
N ASN A 513 -0.21 -19.41 1.78
CA ASN A 513 -1.45 -18.80 1.26
C ASN A 513 -2.27 -18.09 2.35
N LYS A 514 -1.65 -17.10 2.99
CA LYS A 514 -2.17 -16.36 4.15
C LYS A 514 -2.93 -15.11 3.70
N ILE A 515 -4.07 -14.82 4.32
CA ILE A 515 -4.86 -13.60 4.10
C ILE A 515 -5.40 -13.09 5.44
N LEU A 516 -5.10 -11.84 5.78
CA LEU A 516 -5.69 -11.11 6.90
C LEU A 516 -6.54 -9.97 6.36
N THR A 517 -7.81 -9.90 6.75
CA THR A 517 -8.76 -8.89 6.28
C THR A 517 -9.51 -8.27 7.46
N LEU A 518 -9.59 -6.94 7.47
CA LEU A 518 -10.36 -6.13 8.39
C LEU A 518 -11.48 -5.44 7.62
N ILE A 519 -12.71 -5.60 8.10
CA ILE A 519 -13.91 -4.96 7.54
C ILE A 519 -14.55 -4.11 8.62
N SER A 520 -14.72 -2.81 8.39
CA SER A 520 -15.39 -1.90 9.32
C SER A 520 -16.82 -2.39 9.56
N VAL A 521 -17.21 -2.49 10.82
CA VAL A 521 -18.60 -2.72 11.23
C VAL A 521 -19.25 -1.33 11.30
N GLN A 522 -20.10 -1.02 10.33
CA GLN A 522 -20.87 0.24 10.31
C GLN A 522 -22.10 0.16 11.20
#